data_AF-A0AAD4I7R5-F1
#
_entry.id   AF-A0AAD4I7R5-F1
#
_cell.length_a   1.000
_cell.length_b   1.000
_cell.length_c   1.000
_cell.angle_alpha   90.00
_cell.angle_beta   90.00
_cell.angle_gamma   90.00
#
_symmetry.space_group_name_H-M   'P 1'
#
loop_
_entity.id
_entity.type
_entity.pdbx_description
1 polymer ?
#
loop_
_entity_poly.entity_id
_entity_poly.type
_entity_poly.pdbx_seq_one_letter_code
_entity_poly.pdbx_strand_id
1 'polypeptide(L)'
;MARQRAKSPASESQQMFAFSQLLEKPKNGELHMQQFRATVVADQKKLNELIEKRKLQANKEEQRRRNELASTILEALRTPNRSAQSKTASFAGTHIAGNAVYTSVTTVLSASSVLINEYQRLDDMIAKLRDEQPATLADTWRQDVKDTDQQLKKGARVALRNVKKMLGADVEDVVIGEADEDGDVDMEGGEEVELNFELRKSLRYAERGVKRMVKGLPVVKMGALKYVEELQKKKQSDMMRFLMRVRCWELRQLKVIHRASRPSRPDKARRLGYKAKQGYVIYRIRVRRGGRKRQAPKGATYGKPTNQGINQLKYQRSLKSTAEERIGRRCANLRVLNSYWINQDSTYKYYEVICVDPQHKAIRRDPRINWIVKPVHKHREARGLTATGKKSRGLGRGHKFNNTSAGRRKTWKRHNTLSLWRYR
;
A
#
# COMPACT_ATOMS: atom_id res chain seq x y z
N MET A 1 46.16 -18.33 39.54
CA MET A 1 47.05 -19.40 39.05
C MET A 1 46.26 -20.69 38.93
N ALA A 2 45.93 -21.11 37.70
CA ALA A 2 45.57 -22.47 37.28
C ALA A 2 45.26 -22.39 35.77
N ARG A 3 46.28 -22.44 34.92
CA ARG A 3 46.11 -22.42 33.46
C ARG A 3 45.48 -23.77 33.04
N GLN A 4 44.20 -23.76 32.71
CA GLN A 4 43.56 -24.87 32.01
C GLN A 4 44.21 -25.00 30.63
N ARG A 5 44.97 -26.07 30.42
CA ARG A 5 45.46 -26.46 29.09
C ARG A 5 44.26 -26.79 28.21
N ALA A 6 43.96 -25.92 27.24
CA ALA A 6 43.04 -26.25 26.17
C ALA A 6 43.62 -27.41 25.35
N LYS A 7 42.87 -28.51 25.21
CA LYS A 7 43.23 -29.62 24.32
C LYS A 7 43.30 -29.09 22.88
N SER A 8 44.41 -29.34 22.19
CA SER A 8 44.59 -29.02 20.76
C SER A 8 43.52 -29.72 19.91
N PRO A 9 42.97 -29.08 18.86
CA PRO A 9 42.05 -29.75 17.95
C PRO A 9 42.76 -30.92 17.26
N ALA A 10 42.08 -32.06 17.15
CA ALA A 10 42.61 -33.25 16.49
C ALA A 10 43.04 -32.93 15.05
N SER A 11 44.23 -33.38 14.66
CA SER A 11 44.77 -33.18 13.31
C SER A 11 43.83 -33.74 12.23
N GLU A 12 43.81 -33.16 11.03
CA GLU A 12 42.94 -33.61 9.92
C GLU A 12 43.12 -35.11 9.62
N SER A 13 44.33 -35.65 9.80
CA SER A 13 44.60 -37.08 9.66
C SER A 13 43.89 -37.94 10.71
N GLN A 14 43.77 -37.47 11.95
CA GLN A 14 42.99 -38.17 13.00
C GLN A 14 41.48 -38.12 12.73
N GLN A 15 40.98 -37.03 12.15
CA GLN A 15 39.57 -36.93 11.74
C GLN A 15 39.27 -37.86 10.56
N MET A 16 40.19 -37.95 9.59
CA MET A 16 40.10 -38.87 8.46
C MET A 16 40.20 -40.34 8.88
N PHE A 17 41.03 -40.67 9.87
CA PHE A 17 41.12 -42.02 10.43
C PHE A 17 39.82 -42.43 11.14
N ALA A 18 39.21 -41.52 11.91
CA ALA A 18 37.89 -41.76 12.53
C ALA A 18 36.78 -41.93 11.48
N PHE A 19 36.89 -41.26 10.33
CA PHE A 19 35.95 -41.42 9.21
C PHE A 19 36.11 -42.78 8.52
N SER A 20 37.32 -43.33 8.45
CA SER A 20 37.58 -44.65 7.88
C SER A 20 36.94 -45.79 8.69
N GLN A 21 36.93 -45.68 10.02
CA GLN A 21 36.28 -46.64 10.92
C GLN A 21 34.74 -46.65 10.77
N LEU A 22 34.15 -45.52 10.37
CA LEU A 22 32.71 -45.41 10.09
C LEU A 22 32.30 -46.02 8.73
N LEU A 23 33.27 -46.33 7.87
CA LEU A 23 33.05 -46.91 6.53
C LEU A 23 33.31 -48.42 6.46
N GLU A 24 33.73 -49.06 7.55
CA GLU A 24 33.82 -50.52 7.61
C GLU A 24 32.43 -51.15 7.62
N LYS A 25 32.19 -52.09 6.69
CA LYS A 25 30.90 -52.78 6.56
C LYS A 25 30.65 -53.66 7.79
N PRO A 26 29.54 -53.49 8.54
CA PRO A 26 29.27 -54.30 9.72
C PRO A 26 28.93 -55.74 9.31
N LYS A 27 29.65 -56.70 9.91
CA LYS A 27 29.24 -58.11 9.94
C LYS A 27 28.09 -58.22 10.96
N ASN A 28 26.90 -58.63 10.49
CA ASN A 28 25.59 -58.69 11.18
C ASN A 28 24.81 -57.35 11.21
N GLY A 29 23.98 -57.15 10.19
CA GLY A 29 23.45 -55.84 9.77
C GLY A 29 22.22 -55.27 10.48
N GLU A 30 21.47 -56.03 11.30
CA GLU A 30 20.23 -55.49 11.91
C GLU A 30 20.46 -54.79 13.26
N LEU A 31 21.21 -55.41 14.17
CA LEU A 31 21.50 -54.85 15.51
C LEU A 31 22.33 -53.56 15.42
N HIS A 32 23.34 -53.53 14.55
CA HIS A 32 24.16 -52.33 14.31
C HIS A 32 23.35 -51.19 13.70
N MET A 33 22.43 -51.48 12.77
CA MET A 33 21.57 -50.46 12.16
C MET A 33 20.55 -49.90 13.16
N GLN A 34 20.02 -50.73 14.05
CA GLN A 34 19.14 -50.28 15.13
C GLN A 34 19.89 -49.40 16.13
N GLN A 35 21.11 -49.79 16.53
CA GLN A 35 21.98 -48.99 17.39
C GLN A 35 22.34 -47.65 16.74
N PHE A 36 22.69 -47.65 15.45
CA PHE A 36 22.99 -46.42 14.71
C PHE A 36 21.78 -45.48 14.62
N ARG A 37 20.60 -46.03 14.34
CA ARG A 37 19.34 -45.25 14.34
C ARG A 37 19.05 -44.67 15.71
N ALA A 38 19.26 -45.44 16.79
CA ALA A 38 19.08 -44.95 18.15
C ALA A 38 20.05 -43.80 18.49
N THR A 39 21.32 -43.89 18.07
CA THR A 39 22.29 -42.79 18.25
C THR A 39 21.90 -41.54 17.47
N VAL A 40 21.43 -41.68 16.21
CA VAL A 40 20.99 -40.53 15.42
C VAL A 40 19.78 -39.83 16.05
N VAL A 41 18.84 -40.59 16.59
CA VAL A 41 17.66 -40.03 17.29
C VAL A 41 18.08 -39.31 18.57
N ALA A 42 19.01 -39.88 19.33
CA ALA A 42 19.56 -39.26 20.54
C ALA A 42 20.28 -37.94 20.22
N ASP A 43 21.08 -37.91 19.16
CA ASP A 43 21.80 -36.71 18.72
C ASP A 43 20.85 -35.63 18.19
N GLN A 44 19.80 -36.01 17.45
CA GLN A 44 18.76 -35.07 17.02
C GLN A 44 18.04 -34.44 18.23
N LYS A 45 17.73 -35.24 19.25
CA LYS A 45 17.11 -34.74 20.48
C LYS A 45 18.02 -33.74 21.20
N LYS A 46 19.30 -34.08 21.36
CA LYS A 46 20.32 -33.22 21.97
C LYS A 46 20.51 -31.90 21.20
N LEU A 47 20.50 -31.95 19.86
CA LEU A 47 20.60 -30.77 19.01
C LEU A 47 19.38 -29.86 19.16
N ASN A 48 18.17 -30.44 19.20
CA ASN A 48 16.94 -29.69 19.39
C ASN A 48 16.89 -29.00 20.76
N GLU A 49 17.34 -29.68 21.82
CA GLU A 49 17.47 -29.09 23.16
C GLU A 49 18.46 -27.91 23.19
N LEU A 50 19.59 -28.02 22.48
CA LEU A 50 20.55 -26.92 22.34
C LEU A 50 19.97 -25.74 21.58
N ILE A 51 19.18 -25.99 20.53
CA ILE A 51 18.50 -24.94 19.76
C ILE A 51 17.49 -24.22 20.64
N GLU A 52 16.67 -24.95 21.41
CA GLU A 52 15.70 -24.35 22.33
C GLU A 52 16.38 -23.53 23.43
N LYS A 53 17.49 -24.02 24.01
CA LYS A 53 18.30 -23.25 24.97
C LYS A 53 18.82 -21.94 24.36
N ARG A 54 19.31 -21.97 23.12
CA ARG A 54 19.79 -20.75 22.43
C ARG A 54 18.67 -19.77 22.09
N LYS A 55 17.49 -20.26 21.68
CA LYS A 55 16.32 -19.40 21.47
C LYS A 55 15.90 -18.71 22.77
N LEU A 56 15.89 -19.44 23.88
CA LEU A 56 15.53 -18.89 25.18
C LEU A 56 16.54 -17.84 25.67
N GLN A 57 17.84 -18.08 25.43
CA GLN A 57 18.88 -17.10 25.71
C GLN A 57 18.75 -15.83 24.86
N ALA A 58 18.50 -15.98 23.55
CA ALA A 58 18.30 -14.85 22.65
C ALA A 58 17.07 -14.00 23.04
N ASN A 59 15.97 -14.64 23.43
CA ASN A 59 14.78 -13.94 23.92
C ASN A 59 15.05 -13.18 25.24
N LYS A 60 15.82 -13.77 26.17
CA LYS A 60 16.23 -13.11 27.41
C LYS A 60 17.13 -11.90 27.14
N GLU A 61 18.06 -12.00 26.19
CA GLU A 61 18.91 -10.88 25.76
C GLU A 61 18.09 -9.78 25.08
N GLU A 62 17.11 -10.13 24.27
CA GLU A 62 16.20 -9.15 23.64
C GLU A 62 15.36 -8.42 24.70
N GLN A 63 14.84 -9.13 25.70
CA GLN A 63 14.13 -8.51 26.83
C GLN A 63 15.04 -7.57 27.63
N ARG A 64 16.30 -7.97 27.91
CA ARG A 64 17.27 -7.08 28.56
C ARG A 64 17.50 -5.80 27.78
N ARG A 65 17.75 -5.89 26.46
CA ARG A 65 17.94 -4.70 25.60
C ARG A 65 16.72 -3.80 25.58
N ARG A 66 15.51 -4.37 25.54
CA ARG A 66 14.27 -3.58 25.62
C ARG A 66 14.14 -2.86 26.96
N ASN A 67 14.50 -3.53 28.05
CA ASN A 67 14.44 -2.95 29.40
C ASN A 67 15.50 -1.85 29.60
N GLU A 68 16.72 -2.04 29.08
CA GLU A 68 17.78 -1.02 29.07
C GLU A 68 17.40 0.21 28.23
N LEU A 69 16.75 -0.01 27.09
CA LEU A 69 16.26 1.06 26.23
C LEU A 69 15.09 1.81 26.89
N ALA A 70 14.20 1.09 27.58
CA ALA A 70 13.13 1.70 28.37
C ALA A 70 13.68 2.49 29.56
N SER A 71 14.71 2.00 30.25
CA SER A 71 15.33 2.69 31.39
C SER A 71 16.06 3.96 30.96
N THR A 72 16.81 3.92 29.85
CA THR A 72 17.50 5.10 29.29
C THR A 72 16.51 6.15 28.78
N ILE A 73 15.39 5.75 28.18
CA ILE A 73 14.30 6.69 27.84
C ILE A 73 13.70 7.29 29.11
N LEU A 74 13.40 6.48 30.13
CA LEU A 74 12.87 6.98 31.39
C LEU A 74 13.85 7.90 32.12
N GLU A 75 15.15 7.63 32.06
CA GLU A 75 16.20 8.46 32.62
C GLU A 75 16.32 9.80 31.87
N ALA A 76 16.28 9.77 30.54
CA ALA A 76 16.25 10.98 29.70
C ALA A 76 14.98 11.83 29.90
N LEU A 77 13.87 11.19 30.26
CA LEU A 77 12.62 11.88 30.61
C LEU A 77 12.61 12.35 32.08
N ARG A 78 13.38 11.71 32.96
CA ARG A 78 13.52 12.08 34.38
C ARG A 78 14.55 13.16 34.64
N THR A 79 15.53 13.37 33.76
CA THR A 79 16.36 14.57 33.81
C THR A 79 15.47 15.76 33.47
N PRO A 80 15.06 16.58 34.47
CA PRO A 80 14.27 17.75 34.16
C PRO A 80 15.21 18.67 33.40
N ASN A 81 14.78 19.15 32.23
CA ASN A 81 15.20 20.47 31.77
C ASN A 81 15.07 21.40 32.98
N ARG A 82 16.21 21.75 33.58
CA ARG A 82 16.25 22.68 34.69
C ARG A 82 15.66 23.97 34.16
N SER A 83 14.43 24.28 34.57
CA SER A 83 13.82 25.57 34.32
C SER A 83 14.62 26.60 35.09
N ALA A 84 15.58 27.25 34.44
CA ALA A 84 16.09 28.51 34.92
C ALA A 84 15.02 29.57 34.67
N GLN A 85 13.97 29.57 35.50
CA GLN A 85 13.26 30.81 35.78
C GLN A 85 14.22 31.67 36.61
N SER A 86 14.96 32.53 35.94
CA SER A 86 15.30 33.89 36.39
C SER A 86 16.45 34.46 35.54
N LYS A 87 16.10 35.52 34.80
CA LYS A 87 16.96 36.51 34.14
C LYS A 87 17.84 36.00 32.99
N THR A 88 17.46 36.41 31.78
CA THR A 88 18.37 36.56 30.65
C THR A 88 19.60 37.37 31.10
N ALA A 89 20.71 36.69 31.38
CA ALA A 89 22.01 37.35 31.52
C ALA A 89 22.39 37.90 30.15
N SER A 90 21.99 39.14 29.88
CA SER A 90 22.51 39.94 28.80
C SER A 90 24.01 40.13 29.03
N PHE A 91 24.85 39.32 28.37
CA PHE A 91 26.30 39.52 28.31
C PHE A 91 26.69 40.69 27.38
N ALA A 92 25.98 41.82 27.52
CA ALA A 92 26.28 43.04 26.78
C ALA A 92 27.69 43.53 27.14
N GLY A 93 28.55 43.71 26.13
CA GLY A 93 29.94 44.15 26.31
C GLY A 93 31.00 43.04 26.31
N THR A 94 30.62 41.76 26.11
CA THR A 94 31.60 40.66 25.98
C THR A 94 31.93 40.36 24.51
N HIS A 95 33.15 39.87 24.23
CA HIS A 95 33.55 39.41 22.89
C HIS A 95 32.66 38.27 22.34
N ILE A 96 31.95 37.56 23.21
CA ILE A 96 30.99 36.50 22.84
C ILE A 96 29.72 37.11 22.20
N ALA A 97 29.23 38.23 22.74
CA ALA A 97 28.08 38.96 22.18
C ALA A 97 28.39 39.70 20.87
N GLY A 98 29.67 40.06 20.65
CA GLY A 98 30.14 40.67 19.39
C GLY A 98 30.39 39.69 18.24
N ASN A 99 30.26 38.38 18.47
CA ASN A 99 30.46 37.37 17.44
C ASN A 99 29.21 37.26 16.54
N ALA A 100 29.40 37.36 15.21
CA ALA A 100 28.33 37.26 14.21
C ALA A 100 27.54 35.93 14.26
N VAL A 101 28.15 34.87 14.81
CA VAL A 101 27.48 33.58 15.03
C VAL A 101 26.47 33.68 16.17
N TYR A 102 26.74 34.50 17.19
CA TYR A 102 25.85 34.66 18.34
C TYR A 102 24.52 35.32 17.94
N THR A 103 24.54 36.35 17.10
CA THR A 103 23.32 37.00 16.58
C THR A 103 22.51 36.06 15.68
N SER A 104 23.18 35.22 14.90
CA SER A 104 22.53 34.18 14.09
C SER A 104 21.88 33.11 14.97
N VAL A 105 22.53 32.73 16.08
CA VAL A 105 21.99 31.74 17.03
C VAL A 105 20.83 32.32 17.83
N THR A 106 20.91 33.56 18.30
CA THR A 106 19.81 34.21 19.03
C THR A 106 18.59 34.46 18.15
N THR A 107 18.77 34.78 16.86
CA THR A 107 17.66 34.88 15.89
C THR A 107 17.04 33.52 15.59
N VAL A 108 17.82 32.45 15.49
CA VAL A 108 17.28 31.09 15.34
C VAL A 108 16.54 30.64 16.61
N LEU A 109 17.07 30.94 17.79
CA LEU A 109 16.44 30.61 19.07
C LEU A 109 15.14 31.40 19.27
N SER A 110 15.10 32.67 18.89
CA SER A 110 13.87 33.48 18.94
C SER A 110 12.84 33.03 17.90
N ALA A 111 13.26 32.70 16.68
CA ALA A 111 12.36 32.13 15.68
C ALA A 111 11.81 30.76 16.13
N SER A 112 12.63 29.96 16.81
CA SER A 112 12.23 28.65 17.35
C SER A 112 11.27 28.79 18.53
N SER A 113 11.45 29.78 19.41
CA SER A 113 10.53 30.02 20.53
C SER A 113 9.17 30.53 20.04
N VAL A 114 9.14 31.40 19.03
CA VAL A 114 7.89 31.82 18.36
C VAL A 114 7.17 30.61 17.77
N LEU A 115 7.89 29.69 17.13
CA LEU A 115 7.32 28.48 16.56
C LEU A 115 6.72 27.56 17.65
N ILE A 116 7.42 27.40 18.77
CA ILE A 116 6.95 26.59 19.92
C ILE A 116 5.67 27.19 20.51
N ASN A 117 5.59 28.51 20.64
CA ASN A 117 4.41 29.20 21.14
C ASN A 117 3.21 29.04 20.17
N GLU A 118 3.44 29.06 18.86
CA GLU A 118 2.40 28.77 17.86
C GLU A 118 1.96 27.30 17.89
N TYR A 119 2.89 26.36 18.14
CA TYR A 119 2.53 24.96 18.36
C TYR A 119 1.69 24.76 19.62
N GLN A 120 2.04 25.42 20.73
CA GLN A 120 1.24 25.40 21.96
C GLN A 120 -0.13 26.02 21.73
N ARG A 121 -0.22 27.15 21.02
CA ARG A 121 -1.49 27.77 20.64
C ARG A 121 -2.34 26.85 19.78
N LEU A 122 -1.75 26.11 18.85
CA LEU A 122 -2.46 25.11 18.04
C LEU A 122 -2.91 23.92 18.88
N ASP A 123 -2.10 23.46 19.82
CA ASP A 123 -2.47 22.37 20.74
C ASP A 123 -3.60 22.79 21.67
N ASP A 124 -3.57 24.02 22.19
CA ASP A 124 -4.65 24.62 22.97
C ASP A 124 -5.92 24.80 22.13
N MET A 125 -5.79 25.14 20.85
CA MET A 125 -6.92 25.23 19.92
C MET A 125 -7.49 23.84 19.59
N ILE A 126 -6.64 22.83 19.45
CA ILE A 126 -7.04 21.43 19.25
C ILE A 126 -7.69 20.87 20.52
N ALA A 127 -7.17 21.21 21.70
CA ALA A 127 -7.75 20.86 22.99
C ALA A 127 -9.11 21.56 23.18
N LYS A 128 -9.22 22.85 22.87
CA LYS A 128 -10.50 23.58 22.86
C LYS A 128 -11.47 22.99 21.84
N LEU A 129 -11.05 22.64 20.63
CA LEU A 129 -11.90 21.97 19.64
C LEU A 129 -12.30 20.55 20.06
N ARG A 130 -11.49 19.88 20.90
CA ARG A 130 -11.79 18.57 21.47
C ARG A 130 -12.81 18.67 22.61
N ASP A 131 -12.73 19.74 23.41
CA ASP A 131 -13.63 20.02 24.54
C ASP A 131 -14.89 20.81 24.13
N GLU A 132 -14.89 21.51 22.98
CA GLU A 132 -16.04 22.15 22.33
C GLU A 132 -16.78 21.20 21.37
N GLN A 133 -16.21 20.04 21.04
CA GLN A 133 -16.93 18.94 20.35
C GLN A 133 -17.26 17.73 21.25
N PRO A 134 -17.92 17.89 22.42
CA PRO A 134 -18.58 16.78 23.08
C PRO A 134 -19.93 16.45 22.41
N ALA A 135 -20.41 17.28 21.47
CA ALA A 135 -21.59 17.03 20.63
C ALA A 135 -21.21 16.71 19.17
N THR A 136 -20.34 15.72 19.00
CA THR A 136 -20.60 14.54 18.16
C THR A 136 -21.39 14.76 16.84
N LEU A 137 -20.67 14.86 15.73
CA LEU A 137 -21.21 14.50 14.39
C LEU A 137 -21.94 13.14 14.41
N ALA A 138 -21.54 12.25 15.32
CA ALA A 138 -22.20 10.98 15.58
C ALA A 138 -23.55 11.11 16.30
N ASP A 139 -23.74 12.09 17.19
CA ASP A 139 -25.03 12.30 17.87
C ASP A 139 -25.95 13.19 17.06
N THR A 140 -25.44 14.13 16.25
CA THR A 140 -26.27 14.77 15.22
C THR A 140 -26.77 13.74 14.21
N TRP A 141 -25.91 12.79 13.80
CA TRP A 141 -26.35 11.65 12.99
C TRP A 141 -27.34 10.74 13.74
N ARG A 142 -27.14 10.46 15.03
CA ARG A 142 -28.12 9.68 15.80
C ARG A 142 -29.44 10.41 15.96
N GLN A 143 -29.40 11.73 16.11
CA GLN A 143 -30.58 12.58 16.20
C GLN A 143 -31.32 12.59 14.86
N ASP A 144 -30.62 12.81 13.75
CA ASP A 144 -31.20 12.73 12.40
C ASP A 144 -31.80 11.35 12.11
N VAL A 145 -31.14 10.26 12.56
CA VAL A 145 -31.66 8.89 12.45
C VAL A 145 -32.90 8.69 13.33
N LYS A 146 -32.94 9.26 14.54
CA LYS A 146 -34.13 9.21 15.42
C LYS A 146 -35.28 10.04 14.84
N ASP A 147 -35.01 11.23 14.32
CA ASP A 147 -36.00 12.14 13.76
C ASP A 147 -36.61 11.56 12.48
N THR A 148 -35.80 10.91 11.64
CA THR A 148 -36.29 10.18 10.46
C THR A 148 -37.11 8.95 10.83
N ASP A 149 -36.73 8.18 11.86
CA ASP A 149 -37.55 7.08 12.38
C ASP A 149 -38.89 7.57 12.93
N GLN A 150 -38.90 8.68 13.68
CA GLN A 150 -40.13 9.31 14.16
C GLN A 150 -41.03 9.79 13.02
N GLN A 151 -40.47 10.40 11.97
CA GLN A 151 -41.23 10.81 10.79
C GLN A 151 -41.81 9.61 10.04
N LEU A 152 -41.06 8.52 9.90
CA LEU A 152 -41.55 7.29 9.28
C LEU A 152 -42.68 6.65 10.10
N LYS A 153 -42.57 6.62 11.44
CA LYS A 153 -43.63 6.15 12.33
C LYS A 153 -44.89 7.02 12.28
N LYS A 154 -44.73 8.36 12.20
CA LYS A 154 -45.84 9.30 11.97
C LYS A 154 -46.49 9.04 10.60
N GLY A 155 -45.70 8.89 9.55
CA GLY A 155 -46.17 8.57 8.20
C GLY A 155 -46.91 7.24 8.12
N ALA A 156 -46.40 6.20 8.79
CA ALA A 156 -47.06 4.90 8.89
C ALA A 156 -48.40 4.98 9.65
N ARG A 157 -48.47 5.73 10.76
CA ARG A 157 -49.74 5.98 11.48
C ARG A 157 -50.76 6.74 10.64
N VAL A 158 -50.33 7.75 9.90
CA VAL A 158 -51.22 8.50 8.97
C VAL A 158 -51.70 7.59 7.84
N ALA A 159 -50.82 6.78 7.26
CA ALA A 159 -51.18 5.81 6.23
C ALA A 159 -52.19 4.79 6.76
N LEU A 160 -51.98 4.23 7.96
CA LEU A 160 -52.92 3.31 8.60
C LEU A 160 -54.26 3.98 8.91
N ARG A 161 -54.26 5.24 9.37
CA ARG A 161 -55.49 6.01 9.60
C ARG A 161 -56.26 6.24 8.31
N ASN A 162 -55.57 6.57 7.21
CA ASN A 162 -56.18 6.75 5.90
C ASN A 162 -56.73 5.44 5.33
N VAL A 163 -56.02 4.32 5.53
CA VAL A 163 -56.49 2.98 5.16
C VAL A 163 -57.71 2.58 6.01
N LYS A 164 -57.69 2.86 7.32
CA LYS A 164 -58.81 2.58 8.23
C LYS A 164 -60.05 3.41 7.89
N LYS A 165 -59.88 4.70 7.51
CA LYS A 165 -60.94 5.55 6.94
C LYS A 165 -61.50 4.99 5.63
N MET A 166 -60.63 4.55 4.71
CA MET A 166 -61.05 3.93 3.44
C MET A 166 -61.79 2.60 3.64
N LEU A 167 -61.51 1.90 4.74
CA LEU A 167 -62.15 0.62 5.09
C LEU A 167 -63.42 0.77 5.95
N GLY A 168 -63.86 2.01 6.25
CA GLY A 168 -65.16 2.27 6.88
C GLY A 168 -65.27 1.92 8.37
N ALA A 169 -64.16 1.83 9.10
CA ALA A 169 -64.19 1.66 10.55
C ALA A 169 -64.25 3.03 11.25
N ASP A 170 -65.29 3.27 12.04
CA ASP A 170 -65.52 4.54 12.76
C ASP A 170 -64.33 4.91 13.65
N VAL A 171 -63.95 6.19 13.61
CA VAL A 171 -62.82 6.75 14.36
C VAL A 171 -63.41 7.63 15.46
N GLU A 172 -63.44 7.15 16.69
CA GLU A 172 -63.57 8.03 17.84
C GLU A 172 -62.31 8.90 17.97
N ASP A 173 -62.52 10.21 18.08
CA ASP A 173 -61.46 11.21 18.23
C ASP A 173 -60.81 11.09 19.62
N VAL A 174 -59.62 10.48 19.68
CA VAL A 174 -58.80 10.52 20.89
C VAL A 174 -58.08 11.86 20.97
N VAL A 175 -58.48 12.64 21.99
CA VAL A 175 -57.92 13.91 22.42
C VAL A 175 -56.42 13.79 22.68
N ILE A 176 -55.69 14.84 22.31
CA ILE A 176 -54.25 15.00 22.49
C ILE A 176 -53.94 15.12 23.99
N GLY A 177 -53.28 14.11 24.54
CA GLY A 177 -52.63 14.16 25.86
C GLY A 177 -51.10 14.17 25.71
N GLU A 178 -50.44 14.98 26.53
CA GLU A 178 -48.99 15.15 26.59
C GLU A 178 -48.23 13.88 26.99
N ALA A 179 -46.94 13.91 26.63
CA ALA A 179 -45.82 13.01 26.90
C ALA A 179 -45.97 11.92 27.98
N ASP A 180 -45.44 10.73 27.67
CA ASP A 180 -44.57 9.99 28.59
C ASP A 180 -43.51 9.19 27.81
N GLU A 181 -42.34 9.10 28.43
CA GLU A 181 -41.12 8.44 27.96
C GLU A 181 -41.28 6.91 28.00
N ASP A 182 -40.56 6.22 27.12
CA ASP A 182 -40.48 4.75 26.98
C ASP A 182 -41.74 4.03 26.45
N GLY A 183 -41.86 3.98 25.12
CA GLY A 183 -42.93 3.29 24.40
C GLY A 183 -42.49 1.97 23.75
N ASP A 184 -42.26 0.94 24.55
CA ASP A 184 -42.58 -0.43 24.14
C ASP A 184 -44.09 -0.60 24.41
N VAL A 185 -44.88 -0.60 23.35
CA VAL A 185 -46.29 -0.97 23.41
C VAL A 185 -46.40 -2.36 22.81
N ASP A 186 -46.33 -3.36 23.68
CA ASP A 186 -46.96 -4.66 23.42
C ASP A 186 -48.43 -4.39 23.13
N MET A 187 -48.82 -4.52 21.85
CA MET A 187 -50.23 -4.50 21.44
C MET A 187 -50.85 -5.87 21.74
N GLU A 188 -50.93 -6.22 23.02
CA GLU A 188 -51.90 -7.22 23.50
C GLU A 188 -53.24 -6.52 23.68
N GLY A 189 -54.10 -6.61 22.67
CA GLY A 189 -55.44 -6.02 22.74
C GLY A 189 -55.96 -5.53 21.40
N GLY A 190 -56.13 -6.45 20.46
CA GLY A 190 -56.95 -6.21 19.28
C GLY A 190 -57.58 -7.52 18.89
N GLU A 191 -58.91 -7.60 18.89
CA GLU A 191 -59.65 -8.69 18.26
C GLU A 191 -59.00 -8.97 16.90
N GLU A 192 -58.68 -10.25 16.63
CA GLU A 192 -58.21 -10.68 15.31
C GLU A 192 -59.31 -10.39 14.29
N VAL A 193 -59.32 -9.18 13.73
CA VAL A 193 -60.14 -8.85 12.58
C VAL A 193 -59.57 -9.67 11.43
N GLU A 194 -60.30 -10.71 11.05
CA GLU A 194 -59.95 -11.63 9.99
C GLU A 194 -59.84 -10.84 8.67
N LEU A 195 -58.62 -10.42 8.32
CA LEU A 195 -58.37 -9.61 7.15
C LEU A 195 -58.79 -10.37 5.89
N ASN A 196 -59.81 -9.83 5.20
CA ASN A 196 -60.34 -10.34 3.93
C ASN A 196 -59.19 -10.73 2.98
N PHE A 197 -59.30 -11.90 2.33
CA PHE A 197 -58.24 -12.57 1.57
C PHE A 197 -57.54 -11.66 0.55
N GLU A 198 -58.29 -10.73 -0.04
CA GLU A 198 -57.78 -9.74 -0.98
C GLU A 198 -56.83 -8.72 -0.35
N LEU A 199 -57.08 -8.30 0.90
CA LEU A 199 -56.24 -7.35 1.63
C LEU A 199 -54.90 -7.99 2.00
N ARG A 200 -54.91 -9.26 2.43
CA ARG A 200 -53.67 -10.04 2.66
C ARG A 200 -52.87 -10.24 1.37
N LYS A 201 -53.52 -10.30 0.21
CA LYS A 201 -52.85 -10.42 -1.09
C LYS A 201 -52.21 -9.08 -1.48
N SER A 202 -52.92 -7.97 -1.34
CA SER A 202 -52.41 -6.63 -1.66
C SER A 202 -51.25 -6.21 -0.73
N LEU A 203 -51.32 -6.51 0.56
CA LEU A 203 -50.23 -6.29 1.53
C LEU A 203 -48.97 -7.07 1.15
N ARG A 204 -49.12 -8.36 0.79
CA ARG A 204 -47.98 -9.18 0.30
C ARG A 204 -47.39 -8.65 -1.01
N TYR A 205 -48.21 -8.07 -1.89
CA TYR A 205 -47.73 -7.41 -3.12
C TYR A 205 -46.97 -6.11 -2.80
N ALA A 206 -47.46 -5.30 -1.87
CA ALA A 206 -46.79 -4.10 -1.40
C ALA A 206 -45.45 -4.42 -0.73
N GLU A 207 -45.43 -5.41 0.17
CA GLU A 207 -44.19 -5.89 0.82
C GLU A 207 -43.18 -6.43 -0.19
N ARG A 208 -43.63 -7.16 -1.24
CA ARG A 208 -42.75 -7.59 -2.34
C ARG A 208 -42.25 -6.42 -3.17
N GLY A 209 -43.05 -5.36 -3.34
CA GLY A 209 -42.63 -4.11 -3.95
C GLY A 209 -41.52 -3.45 -3.15
N VAL A 210 -41.74 -3.25 -1.85
CA VAL A 210 -40.77 -2.66 -0.91
C VAL A 210 -39.51 -3.50 -0.82
N LYS A 211 -39.60 -4.83 -0.67
CA LYS A 211 -38.43 -5.72 -0.69
C LYS A 211 -37.64 -5.63 -1.99
N ARG A 212 -38.30 -5.45 -3.15
CA ARG A 212 -37.60 -5.23 -4.43
C ARG A 212 -36.91 -3.87 -4.49
N MET A 213 -37.54 -2.82 -3.98
CA MET A 213 -36.96 -1.48 -3.90
C MET A 213 -35.76 -1.44 -2.94
N VAL A 214 -35.85 -2.11 -1.79
CA VAL A 214 -34.77 -2.18 -0.80
C VAL A 214 -33.63 -3.12 -1.22
N LYS A 215 -33.91 -4.18 -2.00
CA LYS A 215 -32.87 -5.08 -2.55
C LYS A 215 -31.89 -4.38 -3.51
N GLY A 216 -32.29 -3.25 -4.09
CA GLY A 216 -31.44 -2.41 -4.95
C GLY A 216 -30.67 -1.33 -4.18
N LEU A 217 -30.97 -1.09 -2.90
CA LEU A 217 -30.25 -0.10 -2.10
C LEU A 217 -28.84 -0.63 -1.80
N PRO A 218 -27.79 0.11 -2.19
CA PRO A 218 -26.44 -0.39 -2.15
C PRO A 218 -25.92 -0.34 -0.71
N VAL A 219 -26.20 -1.37 0.10
CA VAL A 219 -25.38 -1.68 1.28
C VAL A 219 -24.07 -2.26 0.77
N VAL A 220 -23.23 -1.42 0.17
CA VAL A 220 -21.98 -1.87 -0.42
C VAL A 220 -21.02 -2.18 0.72
N LYS A 221 -20.97 -3.43 1.15
CA LYS A 221 -19.76 -3.98 1.79
C LYS A 221 -18.62 -3.90 0.77
N MET A 222 -17.99 -2.74 0.64
CA MET A 222 -16.87 -2.54 -0.27
C MET A 222 -15.69 -3.40 0.22
N GLY A 223 -15.02 -4.09 -0.71
CA GLY A 223 -13.81 -4.84 -0.36
C GLY A 223 -12.68 -3.92 0.06
N ALA A 224 -11.77 -4.37 0.94
CA ALA A 224 -10.65 -3.57 1.45
C ALA A 224 -9.82 -2.86 0.35
N LEU A 225 -9.58 -3.54 -0.79
CA LEU A 225 -8.83 -2.95 -1.91
C LEU A 225 -9.55 -1.78 -2.59
N LYS A 226 -10.87 -1.74 -2.52
CA LYS A 226 -11.69 -0.65 -3.06
C LYS A 226 -11.48 0.62 -2.24
N TYR A 227 -11.45 0.53 -0.91
CA TYR A 227 -11.10 1.66 -0.05
C TYR A 227 -9.69 2.18 -0.34
N VAL A 228 -8.70 1.29 -0.47
CA VAL A 228 -7.33 1.68 -0.85
C VAL A 228 -7.30 2.40 -2.20
N GLU A 229 -8.11 1.95 -3.17
CA GLU A 229 -8.25 2.64 -4.45
C GLU A 229 -8.85 4.04 -4.29
N GLU A 230 -9.94 4.20 -3.53
CA GLU A 230 -10.57 5.50 -3.33
C GLU A 230 -9.63 6.49 -2.61
N LEU A 231 -8.89 6.05 -1.60
CA LEU A 231 -7.82 6.83 -0.97
C LEU A 231 -6.77 7.27 -1.99
N GLN A 232 -6.34 6.34 -2.86
CA GLN A 232 -5.35 6.62 -3.89
C GLN A 232 -5.88 7.52 -5.01
N LYS A 233 -7.20 7.70 -5.17
CA LYS A 233 -7.75 8.70 -6.09
C LYS A 233 -7.62 10.11 -5.48
N LYS A 234 -7.89 10.27 -4.18
CA LYS A 234 -7.77 11.53 -3.43
C LYS A 234 -6.34 11.82 -2.97
N LYS A 235 -5.39 11.91 -3.91
CA LYS A 235 -3.94 12.09 -3.61
C LYS A 235 -3.57 13.43 -2.97
N GLN A 236 -4.43 14.43 -3.09
CA GLN A 236 -4.22 15.77 -2.51
C GLN A 236 -4.73 15.88 -1.06
N SER A 237 -5.41 14.85 -0.53
CA SER A 237 -5.75 14.81 0.89
C SER A 237 -4.49 14.86 1.76
N ASP A 238 -4.59 15.48 2.94
CA ASP A 238 -3.42 15.71 3.80
C ASP A 238 -2.76 14.40 4.25
N MET A 239 -3.57 13.38 4.59
CA MET A 239 -3.06 12.03 4.86
C MET A 239 -2.23 11.47 3.69
N MET A 240 -2.71 11.59 2.44
CA MET A 240 -1.96 11.08 1.28
C MET A 240 -0.74 11.92 0.96
N ARG A 241 -0.81 13.24 1.13
CA ARG A 241 0.35 14.13 0.94
C ARG A 241 1.43 13.84 1.97
N PHE A 242 1.07 13.66 3.23
CA PHE A 242 1.98 13.26 4.30
C PHE A 242 2.66 11.93 3.97
N LEU A 243 1.87 10.89 3.66
CA LEU A 243 2.39 9.58 3.28
C LEU A 243 3.31 9.63 2.05
N MET A 244 2.95 10.42 1.03
CA MET A 244 3.80 10.61 -0.15
C MET A 244 5.08 11.37 0.17
N ARG A 245 5.06 12.35 1.08
CA ARG A 245 6.25 13.09 1.49
C ARG A 245 7.26 12.16 2.20
N VAL A 246 6.79 11.38 3.19
CA VAL A 246 7.62 10.41 3.93
C VAL A 246 8.19 9.34 2.99
N ARG A 247 7.36 8.74 2.13
CA ARG A 247 7.82 7.75 1.14
C ARG A 247 8.81 8.34 0.14
N CYS A 248 8.62 9.60 -0.25
CA CYS A 248 9.52 10.26 -1.19
C CYS A 248 10.90 10.47 -0.56
N TRP A 249 10.96 10.80 0.73
CA TRP A 249 12.20 10.89 1.47
C TRP A 249 12.91 9.52 1.52
N GLU A 250 12.20 8.45 1.89
CA GLU A 250 12.76 7.08 1.89
C GLU A 250 13.32 6.69 0.51
N LEU A 251 12.54 6.89 -0.56
CA LEU A 251 12.93 6.53 -1.92
C LEU A 251 14.11 7.37 -2.47
N ARG A 252 14.38 8.55 -1.89
CA ARG A 252 15.56 9.36 -2.23
C ARG A 252 16.84 8.78 -1.64
N GLN A 253 16.77 8.24 -0.42
CA GLN A 253 17.91 7.61 0.25
C GLN A 253 18.31 6.29 -0.41
N LEU A 254 17.34 5.57 -0.97
CA LEU A 254 17.59 4.29 -1.64
C LEU A 254 18.27 4.45 -3.02
N LYS A 255 18.93 3.37 -3.45
CA LYS A 255 19.58 3.28 -4.78
C LYS A 255 18.56 3.48 -5.91
N VAL A 256 19.05 3.96 -7.06
CA VAL A 256 18.24 4.29 -8.25
C VAL A 256 17.33 3.14 -8.67
N ILE A 257 17.86 1.91 -8.64
CA ILE A 257 17.12 0.67 -8.83
C ILE A 257 17.35 -0.20 -7.59
N HIS A 258 16.28 -0.61 -6.93
CA HIS A 258 16.34 -1.55 -5.82
C HIS A 258 15.14 -2.49 -5.83
N ARG A 259 15.32 -3.68 -5.27
CA ARG A 259 14.24 -4.67 -5.12
C ARG A 259 13.36 -4.26 -3.94
N ALA A 260 12.04 -4.27 -4.14
CA ALA A 260 11.07 -4.10 -3.06
C ALA A 260 10.62 -5.48 -2.54
N SER A 261 10.45 -5.60 -1.23
CA SER A 261 9.92 -6.82 -0.60
C SER A 261 8.44 -7.03 -0.93
N ARG A 262 7.64 -5.96 -0.90
CA ARG A 262 6.19 -5.96 -1.16
C ARG A 262 5.79 -4.75 -2.01
N PRO A 263 4.68 -4.81 -2.75
CA PRO A 263 4.16 -3.65 -3.48
C PRO A 263 3.76 -2.55 -2.50
N SER A 264 4.19 -1.30 -2.73
CA SER A 264 3.67 -0.14 -1.99
C SER A 264 2.17 0.09 -2.23
N ARG A 265 1.67 -0.40 -3.37
CA ARG A 265 0.27 -0.27 -3.80
C ARG A 265 -0.31 -1.63 -4.20
N PRO A 266 -0.81 -2.44 -3.25
CA PRO A 266 -1.32 -3.76 -3.54
C PRO A 266 -2.58 -3.74 -4.43
N ASP A 267 -3.43 -2.71 -4.30
CA ASP A 267 -4.60 -2.44 -5.16
C ASP A 267 -4.20 -2.38 -6.64
N LYS A 268 -3.20 -1.55 -6.94
CA LYS A 268 -2.78 -1.25 -8.30
C LYS A 268 -1.94 -2.38 -8.88
N ALA A 269 -1.07 -2.97 -8.07
CA ALA A 269 -0.26 -4.10 -8.47
C ALA A 269 -1.14 -5.28 -8.93
N ARG A 270 -2.17 -5.63 -8.13
CA ARG A 270 -3.11 -6.72 -8.44
C ARG A 270 -3.86 -6.50 -9.74
N ARG A 271 -4.34 -5.27 -9.99
CA ARG A 271 -5.00 -4.89 -11.25
C ARG A 271 -4.10 -5.08 -12.47
N LEU A 272 -2.79 -4.91 -12.30
CA LEU A 272 -1.81 -5.03 -13.36
C LEU A 272 -1.22 -6.44 -13.50
N GLY A 273 -1.75 -7.41 -12.73
CA GLY A 273 -1.41 -8.83 -12.86
C GLY A 273 -0.42 -9.35 -11.81
N TYR A 274 -0.05 -8.56 -10.79
CA TYR A 274 0.73 -9.08 -9.66
C TYR A 274 -0.10 -10.07 -8.83
N LYS A 275 0.53 -11.16 -8.43
CA LYS A 275 0.01 -12.13 -7.47
C LYS A 275 1.06 -12.36 -6.38
N ALA A 276 0.61 -12.51 -5.14
CA ALA A 276 1.48 -12.78 -4.01
C ALA A 276 1.83 -14.28 -3.97
N LYS A 277 2.68 -14.70 -4.91
CA LYS A 277 3.25 -16.05 -4.98
C LYS A 277 4.69 -15.99 -5.48
N GLN A 278 5.44 -17.06 -5.27
CA GLN A 278 6.82 -17.15 -5.72
C GLN A 278 6.94 -17.00 -7.25
N GLY A 279 8.01 -16.36 -7.70
CA GLY A 279 8.26 -16.01 -9.10
C GLY A 279 7.75 -14.62 -9.51
N TYR A 280 6.97 -13.92 -8.69
CA TYR A 280 6.73 -12.48 -8.86
C TYR A 280 7.72 -11.65 -8.05
N VAL A 281 8.32 -10.65 -8.69
CA VAL A 281 9.28 -9.74 -8.06
C VAL A 281 8.90 -8.30 -8.39
N ILE A 282 9.12 -7.40 -7.44
CA ILE A 282 8.86 -5.98 -7.62
C ILE A 282 10.17 -5.23 -7.49
N TYR A 283 10.44 -4.38 -8.47
CA TYR A 283 11.55 -3.45 -8.46
C TYR A 283 11.05 -2.01 -8.42
N ARG A 284 11.66 -1.19 -7.58
CA ARG A 284 11.46 0.25 -7.54
C ARG A 284 12.55 0.92 -8.34
N ILE A 285 12.15 1.90 -9.15
CA ILE A 285 13.07 2.73 -9.92
C ILE A 285 12.67 4.19 -9.89
N ARG A 286 13.66 5.07 -9.78
CA ARG A 286 13.50 6.51 -10.01
C ARG A 286 13.99 6.90 -11.40
N VAL A 287 13.21 7.72 -12.09
CA VAL A 287 13.54 8.28 -13.41
C VAL A 287 13.47 9.80 -13.33
N ARG A 288 14.52 10.48 -13.81
CA ARG A 288 14.61 11.95 -13.79
C ARG A 288 13.48 12.54 -14.64
N ARG A 289 12.84 13.58 -14.12
CA ARG A 289 11.80 14.38 -14.78
C ARG A 289 12.41 15.31 -15.81
N GLY A 290 11.56 15.82 -16.70
CA GLY A 290 11.92 16.81 -17.71
C GLY A 290 11.90 16.23 -19.14
N GLY A 291 12.27 17.10 -20.08
CA GLY A 291 12.50 16.72 -21.48
C GLY A 291 13.82 15.97 -21.64
N ARG A 292 14.13 15.59 -22.89
CA ARG A 292 15.41 14.96 -23.22
C ARG A 292 16.17 15.91 -24.14
N LYS A 293 17.22 16.53 -23.61
CA LYS A 293 18.15 17.33 -24.39
C LYS A 293 18.77 16.48 -25.51
N ARG A 294 18.81 17.02 -26.73
CA ARG A 294 19.57 16.39 -27.82
C ARG A 294 21.04 16.28 -27.43
N GLN A 295 21.65 15.14 -27.73
CA GLN A 295 23.07 14.96 -27.57
C GLN A 295 23.77 15.62 -28.77
N ALA A 296 24.22 16.85 -28.57
CA ALA A 296 24.92 17.65 -29.57
C ALA A 296 26.08 18.37 -28.86
N PRO A 297 27.35 18.11 -29.23
CA PRO A 297 28.49 18.81 -28.65
C PRO A 297 28.32 20.33 -28.78
N LYS A 298 28.45 21.06 -27.68
CA LYS A 298 28.25 22.53 -27.60
C LYS A 298 26.88 23.04 -28.13
N GLY A 299 25.91 22.15 -28.37
CA GLY A 299 24.63 22.50 -29.01
C GLY A 299 24.69 22.63 -30.53
N ALA A 300 25.84 22.34 -31.17
CA ALA A 300 25.98 22.37 -32.62
C ALA A 300 25.38 21.10 -33.24
N THR A 301 24.31 21.26 -34.03
CA THR A 301 23.61 20.14 -34.70
C THR A 301 23.95 20.00 -36.18
N TYR A 302 24.39 21.10 -36.81
CA TYR A 302 24.63 21.26 -38.24
C TYR A 302 23.38 21.00 -39.13
N GLY A 303 23.37 21.57 -40.33
CA GLY A 303 22.28 21.43 -41.30
C GLY A 303 21.12 22.41 -41.11
N LYS A 304 19.95 22.03 -41.65
CA LYS A 304 18.79 22.93 -41.80
C LYS A 304 18.29 23.51 -40.46
N PRO A 305 17.85 24.78 -40.41
CA PRO A 305 17.36 25.44 -39.19
C PRO A 305 16.27 24.66 -38.42
N THR A 306 15.39 23.95 -39.14
CA THR A 306 14.32 23.13 -38.54
C THR A 306 14.85 22.03 -37.60
N ASN A 307 16.08 21.57 -37.81
CA ASN A 307 16.71 20.51 -37.01
C ASN A 307 17.59 21.07 -35.88
N GLN A 308 17.71 22.39 -35.70
CA GLN A 308 18.65 22.97 -34.75
C GLN A 308 18.17 22.99 -33.28
N GLY A 309 16.93 22.58 -32.99
CA GLY A 309 16.39 22.56 -31.63
C GLY A 309 17.11 21.60 -30.67
N ILE A 310 17.47 22.09 -29.47
CA ILE A 310 18.20 21.33 -28.43
C ILE A 310 17.36 21.08 -27.16
N ASN A 311 16.88 22.14 -26.50
CA ASN A 311 16.40 22.08 -25.11
C ASN A 311 14.94 21.65 -24.96
N GLN A 312 14.05 22.12 -25.84
CA GLN A 312 12.61 21.93 -25.68
C GLN A 312 12.10 20.57 -26.23
N LEU A 313 13.01 19.70 -26.66
CA LEU A 313 12.68 18.37 -27.18
C LEU A 313 12.09 17.46 -26.09
N LYS A 314 11.00 16.78 -26.46
CA LYS A 314 10.34 15.78 -25.60
C LYS A 314 10.71 14.38 -26.08
N TYR A 315 10.91 13.47 -25.12
CA TYR A 315 11.20 12.09 -25.47
C TYR A 315 9.94 11.38 -25.99
N GLN A 316 10.08 10.60 -27.06
CA GLN A 316 8.96 9.88 -27.68
C GLN A 316 8.33 8.83 -26.76
N ARG A 317 9.14 8.20 -25.88
CA ARG A 317 8.67 7.24 -24.88
C ARG A 317 8.37 7.95 -23.57
N SER A 318 7.38 7.43 -22.84
CA SER A 318 7.09 7.93 -21.50
C SER A 318 8.20 7.60 -20.49
N LEU A 319 8.32 8.39 -19.42
CA LEU A 319 9.26 8.12 -18.31
C LEU A 319 9.01 6.73 -17.69
N LYS A 320 7.74 6.31 -17.63
CA LYS A 320 7.33 4.97 -17.17
C LYS A 320 7.88 3.85 -18.07
N SER A 321 7.90 4.05 -19.39
CA SER A 321 8.51 3.09 -20.33
C SER A 321 10.03 3.04 -20.18
N THR A 322 10.65 4.19 -19.89
CA THR A 322 12.10 4.26 -19.61
C THR A 322 12.44 3.52 -18.31
N ALA A 323 11.56 3.60 -17.31
CA ALA A 323 11.67 2.82 -16.08
C ALA A 323 11.64 1.30 -16.34
N GLU A 324 10.65 0.83 -17.11
CA GLU A 324 10.53 -0.57 -17.50
C GLU A 324 11.80 -1.06 -18.23
N GLU A 325 12.30 -0.28 -19.19
CA GLU A 325 13.49 -0.61 -19.97
C GLU A 325 14.77 -0.69 -19.13
N ARG A 326 14.97 0.26 -18.21
CA ARG A 326 16.12 0.23 -17.29
C ARG A 326 16.11 -1.00 -16.39
N ILE A 327 14.94 -1.40 -15.89
CA ILE A 327 14.82 -2.62 -15.07
C ILE A 327 15.00 -3.88 -15.91
N GLY A 328 14.42 -3.94 -17.12
CA GLY A 328 14.60 -5.07 -18.03
C GLY A 328 16.07 -5.30 -18.41
N ARG A 329 16.86 -4.23 -18.54
CA ARG A 329 18.31 -4.32 -18.74
C ARG A 329 19.06 -4.78 -17.49
N ARG A 330 18.67 -4.29 -16.31
CA ARG A 330 19.32 -4.68 -15.03
C ARG A 330 19.00 -6.12 -14.62
N CYS A 331 17.79 -6.58 -14.89
CA CYS A 331 17.28 -7.91 -14.51
C CYS A 331 16.94 -8.72 -15.76
N ALA A 332 17.95 -9.03 -16.58
CA ALA A 332 17.77 -9.65 -17.89
C ALA A 332 17.16 -11.06 -17.84
N ASN A 333 17.32 -11.78 -16.72
CA ASN A 333 16.71 -13.08 -16.48
C ASN A 333 15.19 -13.00 -16.24
N LEU A 334 14.67 -11.84 -15.82
CA LEU A 334 13.27 -11.64 -15.53
C LEU A 334 12.50 -11.10 -16.73
N ARG A 335 11.17 -11.29 -16.73
CA ARG A 335 10.26 -10.72 -17.72
C ARG A 335 9.46 -9.58 -17.10
N VAL A 336 9.54 -8.39 -17.70
CA VAL A 336 8.72 -7.25 -17.29
C VAL A 336 7.26 -7.51 -17.68
N LEU A 337 6.38 -7.56 -16.68
CA LEU A 337 4.94 -7.74 -16.88
C LEU A 337 4.27 -6.38 -17.15
N ASN A 338 4.37 -5.48 -16.16
CA ASN A 338 3.78 -4.15 -16.20
C ASN A 338 4.43 -3.26 -15.13
N SER A 339 4.05 -1.99 -15.07
CA SER A 339 4.52 -1.07 -14.04
C SER A 339 3.44 -0.08 -13.61
N TYR A 340 3.66 0.62 -12.50
CA TYR A 340 2.78 1.68 -12.01
C TYR A 340 3.56 2.78 -11.28
N TRP A 341 2.94 3.96 -11.24
CA TRP A 341 3.45 5.11 -10.52
C TRP A 341 3.19 4.97 -9.02
N ILE A 342 4.18 5.35 -8.21
CA ILE A 342 4.09 5.35 -6.75
C ILE A 342 4.15 6.76 -6.20
N ASN A 343 5.12 7.55 -6.69
CA ASN A 343 5.44 8.85 -6.12
C ASN A 343 6.17 9.76 -7.13
N GLN A 344 6.24 11.06 -6.84
CA GLN A 344 7.06 12.02 -7.58
C GLN A 344 7.52 13.16 -6.70
N ASP A 345 8.73 13.66 -6.94
CA ASP A 345 9.24 14.94 -6.43
C ASP A 345 9.53 15.89 -7.59
N SER A 346 10.15 17.04 -7.33
CA SER A 346 10.54 18.00 -8.36
C SER A 346 11.45 17.41 -9.45
N THR A 347 12.36 16.50 -9.08
CA THR A 347 13.46 16.02 -9.92
C THR A 347 13.21 14.64 -10.52
N TYR A 348 12.44 13.78 -9.86
CA TYR A 348 12.26 12.37 -10.16
C TYR A 348 10.80 11.93 -10.12
N LYS A 349 10.48 10.91 -10.91
CA LYS A 349 9.28 10.09 -10.77
C LYS A 349 9.67 8.68 -10.38
N TYR A 350 8.92 8.11 -9.45
CA TYR A 350 9.16 6.78 -8.90
C TYR A 350 8.11 5.81 -9.42
N TYR A 351 8.60 4.66 -9.89
CA TYR A 351 7.77 3.59 -10.45
C TYR A 351 8.10 2.26 -9.78
N GLU A 352 7.08 1.44 -9.63
CA GLU A 352 7.19 0.02 -9.29
C GLU A 352 6.95 -0.79 -10.55
N VAL A 353 7.89 -1.67 -10.88
CA VAL A 353 7.83 -2.54 -12.04
C VAL A 353 7.69 -3.97 -11.56
N ILE A 354 6.62 -4.61 -12.04
CA ILE A 354 6.30 -6.01 -11.77
C ILE A 354 7.09 -6.85 -12.76
N CYS A 355 8.00 -7.65 -12.23
CA CYS A 355 8.80 -8.61 -12.97
C CYS A 355 8.34 -10.03 -12.62
N VAL A 356 8.48 -10.94 -13.57
CA VAL A 356 8.14 -12.35 -13.42
C VAL A 356 9.35 -13.19 -13.79
N ASP A 357 9.68 -14.15 -12.95
CA ASP A 357 10.72 -15.13 -13.23
C ASP A 357 10.16 -16.27 -14.10
N PRO A 358 10.61 -16.40 -15.36
CA PRO A 358 10.13 -17.45 -16.26
C PRO A 358 10.68 -18.86 -15.91
N GLN A 359 11.72 -18.97 -15.09
CA GLN A 359 12.33 -20.24 -14.69
C GLN A 359 11.60 -20.86 -13.48
N HIS A 360 10.86 -20.05 -12.70
CA HIS A 360 10.19 -20.51 -11.49
C HIS A 360 9.01 -21.47 -11.77
N LYS A 361 8.98 -22.63 -11.10
CA LYS A 361 7.94 -23.67 -11.27
C LYS A 361 6.51 -23.12 -11.09
N ALA A 362 6.30 -22.27 -10.07
CA ALA A 362 4.98 -21.66 -9.79
C ALA A 362 4.47 -20.69 -10.89
N ILE A 363 5.36 -20.20 -11.76
CA ILE A 363 4.98 -19.40 -12.94
C ILE A 363 4.71 -20.30 -14.13
N ARG A 364 5.57 -21.29 -14.36
CA ARG A 364 5.43 -22.23 -15.49
C ARG A 364 4.16 -23.07 -15.40
N ARG A 365 3.77 -23.49 -14.19
CA ARG A 365 2.56 -24.29 -13.94
C ARG A 365 1.26 -23.48 -13.94
N ASP A 366 1.31 -22.15 -13.78
CA ASP A 366 0.09 -21.35 -13.71
C ASP A 366 -0.40 -20.96 -15.12
N PRO A 367 -1.57 -21.48 -15.57
CA PRO A 367 -2.09 -21.22 -16.91
C PRO A 367 -2.41 -19.74 -17.17
N ARG A 368 -2.59 -18.92 -16.12
CA ARG A 368 -2.93 -17.50 -16.26
C ARG A 368 -1.73 -16.63 -16.68
N ILE A 369 -0.51 -17.06 -16.34
CA ILE A 369 0.72 -16.28 -16.56
C ILE A 369 1.77 -17.02 -17.40
N ASN A 370 1.70 -18.34 -17.53
CA ASN A 370 2.70 -19.15 -18.23
C ASN A 370 2.98 -18.70 -19.67
N TRP A 371 2.06 -17.98 -20.33
CA TRP A 371 2.29 -17.33 -21.62
C TRP A 371 3.58 -16.51 -21.61
N ILE A 372 3.90 -15.79 -20.52
CA ILE A 372 5.07 -14.90 -20.44
C ILE A 372 6.40 -15.65 -20.50
N VAL A 373 6.39 -16.96 -20.23
CA VAL A 373 7.58 -17.82 -20.23
C VAL A 373 8.10 -18.03 -21.66
N LYS A 374 7.19 -18.06 -22.66
CA LYS A 374 7.55 -18.36 -24.05
C LYS A 374 8.66 -17.42 -24.56
N PRO A 375 9.59 -17.90 -25.42
CA PRO A 375 10.71 -17.10 -25.92
C PRO A 375 10.29 -15.81 -26.63
N VAL A 376 9.13 -15.82 -27.32
CA VAL A 376 8.57 -14.66 -28.02
C VAL A 376 8.28 -13.45 -27.10
N HIS A 377 8.21 -13.67 -25.79
CA HIS A 377 7.98 -12.64 -24.77
C HIS A 377 9.27 -12.16 -24.07
N LYS A 378 10.47 -12.47 -24.59
CA LYS A 378 11.73 -11.87 -24.11
C LYS A 378 11.72 -10.36 -24.35
N HIS A 379 12.21 -9.57 -23.40
CA HIS A 379 12.34 -8.12 -23.49
C HIS A 379 11.13 -7.38 -24.10
N ARG A 380 9.96 -7.55 -23.48
CA ARG A 380 8.71 -6.89 -23.93
C ARG A 380 8.81 -5.37 -23.81
N GLU A 381 9.49 -4.90 -22.78
CA GLU A 381 9.77 -3.50 -22.49
C GLU A 381 10.61 -2.84 -23.59
N ALA A 382 11.64 -3.52 -24.10
CA ALA A 382 12.50 -3.00 -25.17
C ALA A 382 11.73 -2.83 -26.50
N ARG A 383 10.78 -3.74 -26.76
CA ARG A 383 9.93 -3.76 -27.96
C ARG A 383 8.64 -2.94 -27.82
N GLY A 384 8.40 -2.32 -26.67
CA GLY A 384 7.18 -1.54 -26.41
C GLY A 384 5.89 -2.38 -26.42
N LEU A 385 5.95 -3.61 -25.91
CA LEU A 385 4.81 -4.54 -25.81
C LEU A 385 4.14 -4.54 -24.43
N THR A 386 4.73 -3.84 -23.46
CA THR A 386 4.08 -3.52 -22.17
C THR A 386 2.90 -2.57 -22.39
N ALA A 387 1.99 -2.46 -21.42
CA ALA A 387 0.85 -1.53 -21.52
C ALA A 387 1.32 -0.09 -21.77
N THR A 388 2.39 0.31 -21.10
CA THR A 388 3.03 1.63 -21.25
C THR A 388 3.63 1.81 -22.65
N GLY A 389 4.35 0.80 -23.15
CA GLY A 389 4.95 0.82 -24.49
C GLY A 389 3.90 0.89 -25.60
N LYS A 390 2.82 0.09 -25.50
CA LYS A 390 1.70 0.12 -26.45
C LYS A 390 1.04 1.50 -26.53
N LYS A 391 0.85 2.17 -25.39
CA LYS A 391 0.31 3.54 -25.34
C LYS A 391 1.23 4.54 -26.06
N SER A 392 2.54 4.46 -25.84
CA SER A 392 3.53 5.33 -26.50
C SER A 392 3.58 5.14 -28.01
N ARG A 393 3.27 3.94 -28.51
CA ARG A 393 3.19 3.63 -29.94
C ARG A 393 1.92 4.18 -30.62
N GLY A 394 0.98 4.73 -29.86
CA GLY A 394 -0.30 5.22 -30.39
C GLY A 394 -1.14 4.10 -30.99
N LEU A 395 -1.11 2.89 -30.41
CA LEU A 395 -1.98 1.79 -30.87
C LEU A 395 -3.41 2.03 -30.37
N GLY A 396 -4.39 1.94 -31.26
CA GLY A 396 -5.80 2.14 -30.95
C GLY A 396 -6.70 1.72 -32.11
N ARG A 397 -7.99 1.99 -31.98
CA ARG A 397 -9.03 1.71 -32.99
C ARG A 397 -9.77 2.99 -33.35
N GLY A 398 -10.18 3.12 -34.61
CA GLY A 398 -10.89 4.29 -35.15
C GLY A 398 -10.00 5.26 -35.93
N HIS A 399 -10.63 6.27 -36.52
CA HIS A 399 -10.00 7.21 -37.47
C HIS A 399 -8.72 7.89 -36.95
N LYS A 400 -8.63 8.15 -35.63
CA LYS A 400 -7.46 8.76 -34.98
C LYS A 400 -6.19 7.87 -35.02
N PHE A 401 -6.31 6.59 -35.37
CA PHE A 401 -5.23 5.60 -35.36
C PHE A 401 -4.92 4.99 -36.73
N ASN A 402 -5.41 5.59 -37.82
CA ASN A 402 -5.19 5.11 -39.18
C ASN A 402 -3.69 4.89 -39.50
N ASN A 403 -2.84 5.81 -39.04
CA ASN A 403 -1.40 5.79 -39.26
C ASN A 403 -0.62 4.87 -38.30
N THR A 404 -1.28 4.21 -37.35
CA THR A 404 -0.60 3.47 -36.27
C THR A 404 -1.20 2.10 -35.98
N SER A 405 -2.29 1.69 -36.66
CA SER A 405 -3.02 0.43 -36.44
C SER A 405 -2.13 -0.83 -36.30
N ALA A 406 -1.22 -1.06 -37.24
CA ALA A 406 -0.24 -2.15 -37.21
C ALA A 406 1.17 -1.71 -36.74
N GLY A 407 1.29 -0.45 -36.31
CA GLY A 407 2.53 0.26 -36.00
C GLY A 407 2.93 1.26 -37.09
N ARG A 408 3.34 2.48 -36.68
CA ARG A 408 3.62 3.62 -37.58
C ARG A 408 4.48 3.26 -38.79
N ARG A 409 5.61 2.60 -38.57
CA ARG A 409 6.54 2.24 -39.66
C ARG A 409 5.97 1.16 -40.59
N LYS A 410 5.19 0.21 -40.06
CA LYS A 410 4.55 -0.83 -40.88
C LYS A 410 3.46 -0.23 -41.77
N THR A 411 2.63 0.65 -41.21
CA THR A 411 1.60 1.37 -41.98
C THR A 411 2.24 2.29 -43.03
N TRP A 412 3.26 3.06 -42.66
CA TRP A 412 3.98 3.90 -43.61
C TRP A 412 4.59 3.07 -44.75
N LYS A 413 5.27 1.96 -44.45
CA LYS A 413 5.84 1.09 -45.48
C LYS A 413 4.76 0.61 -46.45
N ARG A 414 3.61 0.14 -45.96
CA ARG A 414 2.48 -0.30 -46.80
C ARG A 414 2.03 0.79 -47.77
N HIS A 415 1.90 2.04 -47.33
CA HIS A 415 1.43 3.13 -48.20
C HIS A 415 2.50 3.63 -49.19
N ASN A 416 3.77 3.39 -48.90
CA ASN A 416 4.90 3.80 -49.73
C ASN A 416 5.53 2.61 -50.49
N THR A 417 4.85 1.46 -50.51
CA THR A 417 5.29 0.30 -51.31
C THR A 417 4.53 0.33 -52.62
N LEU A 418 5.24 0.48 -53.74
CA LEU A 418 4.66 0.34 -55.06
C LEU A 418 4.26 -1.13 -55.29
N SER A 419 2.97 -1.39 -55.49
CA SER A 419 2.46 -2.73 -55.77
C SER A 419 2.51 -3.00 -57.27
N LEU A 420 3.44 -3.84 -57.71
CA LEU A 420 3.58 -4.26 -59.09
C LEU A 420 3.03 -5.68 -59.24
N TRP A 421 1.75 -5.77 -59.61
CA TRP A 421 1.10 -7.05 -59.90
C TRP A 421 1.59 -7.62 -61.23
N ARG A 422 1.61 -8.95 -61.37
CA ARG A 422 2.02 -9.64 -62.60
C ARG A 422 1.10 -9.29 -63.78
N TYR A 423 -0.19 -9.16 -63.49
CA TYR A 423 -1.21 -8.68 -64.42
C TYR A 423 -1.89 -7.47 -63.77
N ARG A 424 -2.08 -6.40 -64.54
CA ARG A 424 -2.64 -5.14 -64.05
C ARG A 424 -4.09 -5.00 -64.42
#